data_AF-A0AAP2DLF6-F1
#
_entry.id   AF-A0AAP2DLF6-F1
#
_cell.length_a   1.000
_cell.length_b   1.000
_cell.length_c   1.000
_cell.angle_alpha   90.00
_cell.angle_beta   90.00
_cell.angle_gamma   90.00
#
_symmetry.space_group_name_H-M   'P 1'
#
loop_
_entity.id
_entity.type
_entity.pdbx_description
1 polymer ?
#
loop_
_entity_poly.entity_id
_entity_poly.type
_entity_poly.pdbx_seq_one_letter_code
_entity_poly.pdbx_strand_id
1 'polypeptide(L)'
;MRTSLNEIKKTEDFLTGKLSAPEAVLMQARLLIDPVLKMNLELQRKVYALVTLYGRRKLKAEIEDVHDRIFHDPARAAYREEIAQLFSKP
;
A
#
# COMPACT_ATOMS: atom_id res chain seq x y z
N MET A 1 10.84 29.91 5.15
CA MET A 1 9.85 28.81 5.25
C MET A 1 9.32 28.50 3.85
N ARG A 2 9.32 27.24 3.41
CA ARG A 2 8.72 26.83 2.13
C ARG A 2 7.27 26.41 2.39
N THR A 3 6.33 27.33 2.20
CA THR A 3 4.88 27.12 2.40
C THR A 3 4.37 25.87 1.69
N SER A 4 4.86 25.59 0.48
CA SER A 4 4.52 24.39 -0.29
C SER A 4 4.86 23.07 0.45
N LEU A 5 6.01 22.98 1.11
CA LEU A 5 6.42 21.74 1.81
C LEU A 5 5.54 21.46 3.04
N ASN A 6 5.12 22.52 3.75
CA ASN A 6 4.23 22.37 4.91
C ASN A 6 2.83 21.88 4.50
N GLU A 7 2.31 22.36 3.37
CA GLU A 7 1.01 21.91 2.85
C GLU A 7 1.06 20.45 2.38
N ILE A 8 2.15 20.04 1.73
CA ILE A 8 2.37 18.62 1.38
C ILE A 8 2.39 17.77 2.64
N LYS A 9 3.17 18.15 3.65
CA LYS A 9 3.26 17.41 4.91
C LYS A 9 1.91 17.28 5.61
N LYS A 10 1.14 18.38 5.73
CA LYS A 10 -0.20 18.36 6.34
C LYS A 10 -1.18 17.47 5.56
N THR A 11 -1.07 17.46 4.22
CA THR A 11 -1.88 16.58 3.37
C THR A 11 -1.53 15.11 3.62
N GLU A 12 -0.24 14.78 3.75
CA GLU A 12 0.19 13.43 4.13
C GLU A 12 -0.27 13.01 5.52
N ASP A 13 -0.08 13.88 6.51
CA ASP A 13 -0.46 13.60 7.88
C ASP A 13 -1.98 13.41 7.97
N PHE A 14 -2.76 14.14 7.17
CA PHE A 14 -4.22 13.93 7.07
C PHE A 14 -4.57 12.60 6.42
N LEU A 15 -3.93 12.23 5.29
CA LEU A 15 -4.18 10.97 4.59
C LEU A 15 -3.78 9.74 5.41
N THR A 16 -2.74 9.87 6.22
CA THR A 16 -2.21 8.79 7.08
C THR A 16 -2.82 8.77 8.48
N GLY A 17 -3.75 9.69 8.79
CA GLY A 17 -4.44 9.74 10.08
C GLY A 17 -3.55 10.19 11.25
N LYS A 18 -2.47 10.93 10.97
CA LYS A 18 -1.50 11.42 11.97
C LYS A 18 -1.84 12.80 12.54
N LEU A 19 -2.79 13.51 11.94
CA LEU A 19 -3.25 14.79 12.49
C LEU A 19 -4.00 14.58 13.81
N SER A 20 -3.86 15.54 14.73
CA SER A 20 -4.73 15.62 15.90
C SER A 20 -6.18 15.88 15.48
N ALA A 21 -7.15 15.55 16.35
CA ALA A 21 -8.56 15.76 16.04
C ALA A 21 -8.90 17.21 15.66
N PRO A 22 -8.41 18.26 16.36
CA PRO A 22 -8.64 19.65 15.94
C PRO A 22 -8.06 19.98 14.57
N GLU A 23 -6.85 19.49 14.28
CA GLU A 23 -6.19 19.71 12.98
C GLU A 23 -6.93 19.01 11.84
N ALA A 24 -7.45 17.80 12.09
CA ALA A 24 -8.25 17.07 11.12
C ALA A 24 -9.57 17.80 10.80
N VAL A 25 -10.24 18.38 11.80
CA VAL A 25 -11.44 19.21 11.59
C VAL A 25 -11.12 20.46 10.77
N LEU A 26 -10.03 21.15 11.12
CA LEU A 26 -9.59 22.32 10.34
C LEU A 26 -9.28 21.96 8.88
N MET A 27 -8.61 20.82 8.66
CA MET A 27 -8.33 20.32 7.32
C MET A 27 -9.62 20.02 6.53
N GLN A 28 -10.60 19.39 7.16
CA GLN A 28 -11.91 19.13 6.55
C GLN A 28 -12.61 20.44 6.15
N ALA A 29 -12.61 21.45 7.01
CA ALA A 29 -13.17 22.76 6.68
C ALA A 29 -12.45 23.41 5.48
N ARG A 30 -11.12 23.32 5.42
CA ARG A 30 -10.31 23.82 4.29
C ARG A 30 -10.67 23.12 2.99
N LEU A 31 -10.87 21.79 3.02
CA LEU A 31 -11.24 21.01 1.83
C LEU A 31 -12.62 21.39 1.25
N LEU A 32 -13.49 22.03 2.03
CA LEU A 32 -14.79 22.52 1.54
C LEU A 32 -14.66 23.84 0.76
N ILE A 33 -13.70 24.68 1.12
CA ILE A 33 -13.56 26.04 0.57
C ILE A 33 -12.42 26.18 -0.44
N ASP A 34 -11.44 25.27 -0.41
CA ASP A 34 -10.28 25.28 -1.30
C ASP A 34 -10.38 24.12 -2.32
N PRO A 35 -10.85 24.39 -3.55
CA PRO A 35 -11.01 23.35 -4.57
C PRO A 35 -9.68 22.80 -5.08
N VAL A 36 -8.59 23.57 -5.03
CA VAL A 36 -7.26 23.13 -5.46
C VAL A 36 -6.69 22.15 -4.45
N LEU A 37 -6.80 22.47 -3.15
CA LEU A 37 -6.41 21.55 -2.07
C LEU A 37 -7.19 20.24 -2.16
N LYS A 38 -8.51 20.31 -2.38
CA LYS A 38 -9.36 19.12 -2.56
C LYS A 38 -8.91 18.28 -3.76
N MET A 39 -8.66 18.90 -4.91
CA MET A 39 -8.17 18.20 -6.10
C MET A 39 -6.83 17.50 -5.84
N ASN A 40 -5.89 18.19 -5.20
CA ASN A 40 -4.58 17.62 -4.87
C ASN A 40 -4.69 16.40 -3.95
N LEU A 41 -5.52 16.50 -2.89
CA LEU A 41 -5.80 15.38 -1.98
C LEU A 41 -6.35 14.17 -2.75
N GLU A 42 -7.34 14.37 -3.62
CA GLU A 42 -7.95 13.29 -4.39
C GLU A 42 -6.98 12.64 -5.38
N LEU A 43 -6.14 13.43 -6.04
CA LEU A 43 -5.08 12.90 -6.91
C LEU A 43 -4.09 12.06 -6.13
N GLN A 44 -3.66 12.52 -4.95
CA GLN A 44 -2.75 11.79 -4.09
C GLN A 44 -3.34 10.47 -3.57
N ARG A 45 -4.64 10.46 -3.18
CA ARG A 45 -5.37 9.22 -2.86
C ARG A 45 -5.35 8.23 -4.03
N LYS A 46 -5.59 8.71 -5.26
CA LYS A 46 -5.56 7.87 -6.47
C LYS A 46 -4.17 7.30 -6.74
N VAL A 47 -3.12 8.12 -6.59
CA VAL A 47 -1.73 7.67 -6.74
C VAL A 47 -1.42 6.55 -5.74
N TYR A 48 -1.81 6.72 -4.47
CA TYR A 48 -1.61 5.68 -3.44
C TYR A 48 -2.37 4.40 -3.73
N ALA A 49 -3.61 4.49 -4.20
CA ALA A 49 -4.36 3.32 -4.63
C ALA A 49 -3.65 2.59 -5.79
N LEU A 50 -3.15 3.31 -6.79
CA LEU A 50 -2.44 2.73 -7.93
C LEU A 50 -1.12 2.08 -7.52
N VAL A 51 -0.30 2.77 -6.71
CA VAL A 51 0.97 2.23 -6.21
C VAL A 51 0.73 0.96 -5.38
N THR A 52 -0.29 0.98 -4.52
CA THR A 52 -0.65 -0.19 -3.69
C THR A 52 -1.11 -1.36 -4.55
N LEU A 53 -1.98 -1.11 -5.53
CA LEU A 53 -2.47 -2.14 -6.44
C LEU A 53 -1.33 -2.76 -7.26
N TYR A 54 -0.44 -1.92 -7.79
CA TYR A 54 0.73 -2.38 -8.52
C TYR A 54 1.65 -3.22 -7.63
N GLY A 55 1.95 -2.75 -6.42
CA GLY A 55 2.74 -3.49 -5.44
C GLY A 55 2.15 -4.87 -5.12
N ARG A 56 0.83 -4.95 -4.93
CA ARG A 56 0.13 -6.23 -4.72
C ARG A 56 0.26 -7.17 -5.91
N ARG A 57 0.10 -6.67 -7.13
CA ARG A 57 0.25 -7.48 -8.35
C ARG A 57 1.67 -8.00 -8.50
N LYS A 58 2.67 -7.15 -8.24
CA LYS A 58 4.07 -7.54 -8.29
C LYS A 58 4.40 -8.61 -7.25
N LEU A 59 3.99 -8.41 -5.99
CA LEU A 59 4.20 -9.39 -4.92
C LEU A 59 3.52 -10.73 -5.24
N LYS A 60 2.31 -10.69 -5.80
CA LYS A 60 1.62 -11.90 -6.24
C LYS A 60 2.41 -12.64 -7.32
N ALA A 61 2.91 -11.93 -8.34
CA ALA A 61 3.72 -12.54 -9.39
C ALA A 61 5.03 -13.14 -8.85
N GLU A 62 5.67 -12.50 -7.87
CA GLU A 62 6.85 -13.05 -7.20
C GLU A 62 6.53 -14.33 -6.42
N ILE A 63 5.39 -14.37 -5.71
CA ILE A 63 4.93 -15.58 -5.00
C ILE A 63 4.59 -16.70 -5.99
N GLU A 64 3.94 -16.39 -7.11
CA GLU A 64 3.62 -17.36 -8.16
C GLU A 64 4.88 -17.95 -8.79
N ASP A 65 5.88 -17.12 -9.12
CA ASP A 65 7.17 -17.60 -9.64
C ASP A 65 7.91 -18.49 -8.63
N VAL A 66 7.90 -18.14 -7.34
CA VAL A 66 8.46 -19.00 -6.28
C VAL A 66 7.69 -20.32 -6.19
N HIS A 67 6.36 -20.27 -6.24
CA HIS A 67 5.51 -21.45 -6.22
C HIS A 67 5.82 -22.36 -7.41
N ASP A 68 5.88 -21.83 -8.62
CA ASP A 68 6.18 -22.61 -9.82
C ASP A 68 7.55 -23.27 -9.76
N ARG A 69 8.57 -22.54 -9.31
CA ARG A 69 9.92 -23.10 -9.15
C ARG A 69 9.97 -24.25 -8.15
N ILE A 70 9.19 -24.20 -7.07
CA ILE A 70 9.19 -25.23 -6.02
C ILE A 70 8.28 -26.41 -6.41
N PHE A 71 7.08 -26.11 -6.89
CA PHE A 71 6.02 -27.10 -7.01
C PHE A 71 5.90 -27.72 -8.41
N HIS A 72 6.37 -27.04 -9.46
CA HIS A 72 6.27 -27.53 -10.84
C HIS A 72 7.61 -28.03 -11.42
N ASP A 73 8.76 -27.73 -10.79
CA ASP A 73 10.06 -28.27 -11.19
C ASP A 73 10.21 -29.75 -10.77
N PRO A 74 10.38 -30.71 -11.70
CA PRO A 74 10.59 -32.12 -11.36
C PRO A 74 11.82 -32.35 -10.47
N ALA A 75 12.86 -31.52 -10.60
CA ALA A 75 14.09 -31.63 -9.82
C ALA A 75 13.89 -31.33 -8.32
N ARG A 76 12.75 -30.74 -7.93
CA ARG A 76 12.44 -30.36 -6.54
C ARG A 76 11.39 -31.25 -5.87
N ALA A 77 11.16 -32.46 -6.40
CA ALA A 77 10.18 -33.39 -5.84
C ALA A 77 10.41 -33.74 -4.36
N ALA A 78 11.66 -33.98 -3.95
CA ALA A 78 12.00 -34.28 -2.56
C ALA A 78 11.64 -33.12 -1.61
N TYR A 79 11.94 -31.88 -2.03
CA TYR A 79 11.62 -30.68 -1.25
C TYR A 79 10.11 -30.43 -1.12
N ARG A 80 9.32 -30.74 -2.17
CA ARG A 80 7.85 -30.72 -2.06
C ARG A 80 7.35 -31.68 -1.00
N GLU A 81 7.93 -32.88 -0.94
CA GLU A 81 7.54 -33.94 -0.01
C GLU A 81 7.89 -33.57 1.44
N GLU A 82 9.07 -32.96 1.66
CA GLU A 82 9.45 -32.38 2.96
C GLU A 82 8.44 -31.31 3.42
N ILE A 83 8.07 -30.37 2.54
CA ILE A 83 7.08 -29.34 2.87
C ILE A 83 5.72 -29.99 3.20
N ALA A 84 5.26 -30.95 2.41
CA ALA A 84 3.99 -31.63 2.65
C ALA A 84 3.97 -32.30 4.03
N GLN A 85 5.08 -32.93 4.44
CA GLN A 85 5.21 -33.58 5.76
C GLN A 85 5.08 -32.59 6.92
N LEU A 86 5.50 -31.33 6.78
CA LEU A 86 5.34 -30.29 7.81
C LEU A 86 3.87 -29.98 8.11
N PHE A 87 2.98 -30.16 7.14
CA PHE A 87 1.54 -29.89 7.27
C PHE A 87 0.71 -31.18 7.43
N SER A 88 1.37 -32.35 7.51
CA SER A 88 0.71 -33.67 7.52
C SER A 88 0.50 -34.27 8.91
N LYS A 89 0.99 -33.63 9.98
CA LYS A 89 0.67 -34.05 11.36
C LYS A 89 -0.42 -33.15 11.95
N PRO A 90 -1.42 -33.72 12.64
CA PRO A 90 -2.46 -32.96 13.34
C PRO A 90 -1.91 -32.13 14.50
#